data_AF-A0A7X1NTU4-F1
#
_entry.id   AF-A0A7X1NTU4-F1
#
_cell.length_a   1.000
_cell.length_b   1.000
_cell.length_c   1.000
_cell.angle_alpha   90.00
_cell.angle_beta   90.00
_cell.angle_gamma   90.00
#
_symmetry.space_group_name_H-M   'P 1'
#
loop_
_entity.id
_entity.type
_entity.pdbx_description
1 polymer ?
#
loop_
_entity_poly.entity_id
_entity_poly.type
_entity_poly.pdbx_seq_one_letter_code
_entity_poly.pdbx_strand_id
1 'polypeptide(L)'
;MRVGLPLVLLGSLGVFVGCTPAPSLPPLPPVVLPTPDELYFGTATGSLDTAAWTRVFDHLKPRHPRLRLKFYLLPRGTRVDSLKAHYDAHLLPEGWGEVRELPTLPSRGSWAFGYRKGKYVFAVVGLNERYVQEDRVPMNVLTDLPDPPAR
;
A
#
# COMPACT_ATOMS: atom_id res chain seq x y z
N MET A 1 18.92 21.46 68.92
CA MET A 1 17.88 21.60 67.88
C MET A 1 18.56 21.46 66.52
N ARG A 2 18.22 20.42 65.75
CA ARG A 2 18.85 20.11 64.44
C ARG A 2 18.09 20.83 63.32
N VAL A 3 18.87 21.33 62.36
CA VAL A 3 18.51 22.03 61.11
C VAL A 3 17.77 21.09 60.14
N GLY A 4 16.89 21.62 59.30
CA GLY A 4 16.31 20.90 58.15
C GLY A 4 15.57 21.80 57.16
N LEU A 5 16.26 22.20 56.10
CA LEU A 5 15.76 22.82 54.86
C LEU A 5 14.78 21.87 54.13
N PRO A 6 13.72 22.34 53.44
CA PRO A 6 13.11 21.58 52.36
C PRO A 6 13.62 22.06 50.99
N LEU A 7 14.23 21.11 50.29
CA LEU A 7 14.73 21.13 48.93
C LEU A 7 13.57 20.96 47.93
N VAL A 8 13.55 21.87 46.94
CA VAL A 8 13.09 21.81 45.54
C VAL A 8 12.42 20.53 45.03
N LEU A 9 11.32 20.68 44.28
CA LEU A 9 11.03 19.87 43.07
C LEU A 9 10.18 20.68 42.07
N LEU A 10 10.87 21.43 41.18
CA LEU A 10 10.29 21.87 39.91
C LEU A 10 10.07 20.60 39.07
N GLY A 11 8.82 20.18 38.93
CA GLY A 11 8.43 19.11 38.02
C GLY A 11 8.56 19.57 36.58
N SER A 12 9.66 19.21 35.93
CA SER A 12 9.85 19.32 34.49
C SER A 12 8.76 18.54 33.76
N LEU A 13 7.83 19.23 33.09
CA LEU A 13 6.96 18.65 32.07
C LEU A 13 7.84 18.18 30.90
N GLY A 14 8.24 16.92 30.93
CA GLY A 14 8.82 16.24 29.77
C GLY A 14 7.74 16.04 28.72
N VAL A 15 7.79 16.83 27.65
CA VAL A 15 7.02 16.57 26.42
C VAL A 15 7.58 15.30 25.81
N PHE A 16 6.95 14.16 26.06
CA PHE A 16 7.21 12.93 25.30
C PHE A 16 6.72 13.17 23.88
N VAL A 17 7.63 13.58 22.99
CA VAL A 17 7.43 13.49 21.54
C VAL A 17 7.41 12.00 21.22
N GLY A 18 6.24 11.39 21.33
CA GLY A 18 6.02 10.00 20.94
C GLY A 18 6.29 9.87 19.46
N CYS A 19 7.46 9.34 19.09
CA CYS A 19 7.77 8.99 17.72
C CYS A 19 6.89 7.79 17.36
N THR A 20 5.72 8.04 16.76
CA THR A 20 4.87 6.94 16.27
C THR A 20 5.65 6.21 15.18
N PRO A 21 5.93 4.91 15.33
CA PRO A 21 6.66 4.17 14.32
C PRO A 21 5.92 4.21 12.99
N ALA A 22 6.67 4.17 11.89
CA ALA A 22 6.08 4.06 10.57
C ALA A 22 5.21 2.79 10.49
N PRO A 23 4.03 2.84 9.85
CA PRO A 23 3.24 1.64 9.63
C PRO A 23 4.03 0.60 8.83
N SER A 24 3.73 -0.67 9.04
CA SER A 24 4.23 -1.77 8.21
C SER A 24 3.34 -2.00 6.99
N LEU A 25 3.87 -2.70 5.99
CA LEU A 25 3.06 -3.21 4.89
C LEU A 25 1.99 -4.18 5.40
N PRO A 26 0.73 -4.07 4.94
CA PRO A 26 -0.27 -5.08 5.23
C PRO A 26 0.15 -6.43 4.63
N PRO A 27 -0.23 -7.55 5.26
CA PRO A 27 0.05 -8.87 4.70
C PRO A 27 -0.64 -9.02 3.35
N LEU A 28 0.05 -9.64 2.39
CA LEU A 28 -0.54 -10.00 1.11
C LEU A 28 -1.65 -11.03 1.34
N PRO A 29 -2.79 -10.92 0.62
CA PRO A 29 -3.76 -12.00 0.59
C PRO A 29 -3.08 -13.32 0.17
N PRO A 30 -3.42 -14.48 0.77
CA PRO A 30 -2.77 -15.77 0.46
C PRO A 30 -2.80 -16.18 -1.01
N VAL A 31 -3.79 -15.67 -1.75
CA VAL A 31 -3.97 -15.91 -3.18
C VAL A 31 -2.99 -15.11 -4.06
N VAL A 32 -2.38 -14.06 -3.53
CA VAL A 32 -1.40 -13.22 -4.24
C VAL A 32 -0.06 -13.93 -4.30
N LEU A 33 0.48 -14.03 -5.51
CA LEU A 33 1.74 -14.72 -5.78
C LEU A 33 2.83 -13.68 -6.11
N PRO A 34 4.08 -13.89 -5.67
CA PRO A 34 5.19 -13.06 -6.12
C PRO A 34 5.37 -13.20 -7.64
N THR A 35 5.85 -12.13 -8.28
CA THR A 35 6.22 -12.21 -9.70
C THR A 35 7.48 -13.05 -9.82
N PRO A 36 7.53 -14.06 -10.71
CA PRO A 36 8.76 -14.78 -11.01
C PRO A 36 9.77 -13.86 -11.71
N ASP A 37 11.05 -14.26 -11.71
CA ASP A 37 12.15 -13.47 -12.29
C ASP A 37 12.06 -13.33 -13.83
N GLU A 38 11.22 -14.13 -14.50
CA GLU A 38 10.99 -14.08 -15.95
C GLU A 38 9.68 -13.34 -16.30
N LEU A 39 9.68 -12.71 -17.48
CA LEU A 39 8.51 -12.02 -18.07
C LEU A 39 7.32 -12.98 -18.19
N TYR A 40 6.37 -12.88 -17.25
CA TYR A 40 5.19 -13.76 -17.19
C TYR A 40 4.12 -13.43 -18.23
N PHE A 41 4.12 -12.21 -18.77
CA PHE A 41 3.03 -11.69 -19.61
C PHE A 41 3.50 -11.30 -21.01
N GLY A 42 2.62 -11.51 -22.00
CA GLY A 42 2.82 -10.99 -23.35
C GLY A 42 2.79 -9.45 -23.41
N THR A 43 3.26 -8.89 -24.52
CA THR A 43 3.39 -7.43 -24.73
C THR A 43 2.08 -6.66 -24.57
N ALA A 44 0.95 -7.26 -24.97
CA ALA A 44 -0.37 -6.64 -24.84
C ALA A 44 -0.80 -6.48 -23.38
N THR A 45 -0.72 -7.57 -22.60
CA THR A 45 -1.02 -7.58 -21.16
C THR A 45 -0.07 -6.65 -20.40
N GLY A 46 1.23 -6.73 -20.70
CA GLY A 46 2.24 -5.85 -20.12
C GLY A 46 1.96 -4.36 -20.39
N SER A 47 1.57 -4.00 -21.62
CA SER A 47 1.25 -2.61 -21.97
C SER A 47 0.01 -2.08 -21.23
N LEU A 48 -1.04 -2.91 -21.10
CA LEU A 48 -2.23 -2.55 -20.34
C LEU A 48 -1.93 -2.37 -18.85
N ASP A 49 -1.11 -3.26 -18.29
CA ASP A 49 -0.69 -3.17 -16.89
C ASP A 49 0.16 -1.92 -16.64
N THR A 50 1.16 -1.68 -17.50
CA THR A 50 1.99 -0.46 -17.45
C THR A 50 1.15 0.80 -17.49
N ALA A 51 0.19 0.89 -18.42
CA ALA A 51 -0.68 2.05 -18.52
C ALA A 51 -1.55 2.25 -17.25
N ALA A 52 -2.03 1.15 -16.66
CA ALA A 52 -2.86 1.19 -15.45
C ALA A 52 -2.06 1.68 -14.23
N TRP A 53 -0.94 1.03 -13.89
CA TRP A 53 -0.18 1.42 -12.70
C TRP A 53 0.52 2.76 -12.88
N THR A 54 0.96 3.12 -14.10
CA THR A 54 1.59 4.43 -14.37
C THR A 54 0.62 5.55 -14.04
N ARG A 55 -0.66 5.40 -14.42
CA ARG A 55 -1.68 6.41 -14.15
C ARG A 55 -1.86 6.67 -12.66
N VAL A 56 -1.86 5.62 -11.85
CA VAL A 56 -1.97 5.72 -10.38
C VAL A 56 -0.68 6.25 -9.77
N PHE A 57 0.48 5.81 -10.28
CA PHE A 57 1.79 6.30 -9.85
C PHE A 57 1.90 7.82 -10.05
N ASP A 58 1.60 8.32 -11.24
CA ASP A 58 1.69 9.76 -11.57
C ASP A 58 0.75 10.60 -10.71
N HIS A 59 -0.42 10.05 -10.35
CA HIS A 59 -1.36 10.71 -9.46
C HIS A 59 -0.84 10.82 -8.02
N LEU A 60 -0.19 9.77 -7.51
CA LEU A 60 0.27 9.70 -6.11
C LEU A 60 1.67 10.30 -5.91
N LYS A 61 2.59 10.14 -6.86
CA LYS A 61 4.01 10.51 -6.76
C LYS A 61 4.27 11.95 -6.29
N PRO A 62 3.51 12.99 -6.73
CA PRO A 62 3.74 14.35 -6.28
C PRO A 62 3.62 14.55 -4.76
N ARG A 63 2.78 13.75 -4.10
CA ARG A 63 2.57 13.79 -2.64
C ARG A 63 3.37 12.73 -1.89
N HIS A 64 3.83 11.71 -2.61
CA HIS A 64 4.54 10.56 -2.07
C HIS A 64 5.89 10.36 -2.79
N PRO A 65 6.93 11.17 -2.49
CA PRO A 65 8.20 11.14 -3.21
C PRO A 65 8.95 9.80 -3.06
N ARG A 66 8.65 9.02 -2.02
CA ARG A 66 9.21 7.67 -1.77
C ARG A 66 8.32 6.54 -2.27
N LEU A 67 7.32 6.83 -3.10
CA LEU A 67 6.43 5.83 -3.68
C LEU A 67 7.24 4.82 -4.48
N ARG A 68 7.02 3.53 -4.18
CA ARG A 68 7.61 2.38 -4.85
C ARG A 68 6.51 1.53 -5.46
N LEU A 69 6.87 0.82 -6.53
CA LEU A 69 6.03 -0.14 -7.22
C LEU A 69 6.50 -1.55 -6.87
N LYS A 70 5.56 -2.44 -6.54
CA LYS A 70 5.79 -3.85 -6.30
C LYS A 70 4.89 -4.67 -7.20
N PHE A 71 5.47 -5.62 -7.91
CA PHE A 71 4.78 -6.48 -8.87
C PHE A 71 4.35 -7.79 -8.23
N TYR A 72 3.12 -8.20 -8.49
CA TYR A 72 2.53 -9.45 -8.05
C TYR A 72 1.65 -10.06 -9.14
N LEU A 73 1.29 -11.33 -8.94
CA LEU A 73 0.38 -12.08 -9.78
C LEU A 73 -0.86 -12.48 -8.98
N LEU A 74 -2.00 -12.41 -9.64
CA LEU A 74 -3.26 -12.94 -9.13
C LEU A 74 -3.71 -14.11 -10.00
N PRO A 75 -4.15 -15.23 -9.41
CA PRO A 75 -4.88 -16.26 -10.13
C PRO A 75 -6.10 -15.69 -10.83
N ARG A 76 -6.37 -16.17 -12.03
CA ARG A 76 -7.66 -15.97 -12.69
C ARG A 76 -8.79 -16.48 -11.79
N GLY A 77 -9.90 -15.77 -11.79
CA GLY A 77 -11.08 -15.95 -10.94
C GLY A 77 -11.06 -15.13 -9.67
N THR A 78 -9.94 -14.46 -9.36
CA THR A 78 -9.84 -13.65 -8.13
C THR A 78 -10.77 -12.44 -8.19
N ARG A 79 -11.72 -12.39 -7.26
CA ARG A 79 -12.67 -11.27 -7.15
C ARG A 79 -11.99 -10.06 -6.53
N VAL A 80 -12.10 -8.90 -7.20
CA VAL A 80 -11.57 -7.62 -6.70
C VAL A 80 -12.18 -7.26 -5.34
N ASP A 81 -13.47 -7.54 -5.13
CA ASP A 81 -14.14 -7.28 -3.85
C ASP A 81 -13.53 -8.09 -2.70
N SER A 82 -13.11 -9.34 -2.95
CA SER A 82 -12.46 -10.19 -1.95
C SER A 82 -11.05 -9.70 -1.62
N LEU A 83 -10.31 -9.21 -2.63
CA LEU A 83 -9.04 -8.52 -2.46
C LEU A 83 -9.19 -7.27 -1.61
N LYS A 84 -10.18 -6.43 -1.93
CA LYS A 84 -10.47 -5.21 -1.17
C LYS A 84 -10.87 -5.55 0.27
N ALA A 85 -11.76 -6.52 0.47
CA ALA A 85 -12.18 -6.95 1.80
C ALA A 85 -11.01 -7.44 2.66
N HIS A 86 -10.04 -8.15 2.08
CA HIS A 86 -8.81 -8.54 2.78
C HIS A 86 -8.05 -7.33 3.29
N TYR A 87 -7.83 -6.32 2.45
CA TYR A 87 -7.11 -5.11 2.87
C TYR A 87 -7.93 -4.23 3.82
N ASP A 88 -9.25 -4.15 3.64
CA ASP A 88 -10.16 -3.45 4.56
C ASP A 88 -10.03 -4.02 5.98
N ALA A 89 -10.02 -5.36 6.10
CA ALA A 89 -9.90 -6.05 7.39
C ALA A 89 -8.57 -5.80 8.11
N HIS A 90 -7.49 -5.47 7.39
CA HIS A 90 -6.18 -5.21 7.98
C HIS A 90 -5.87 -3.73 8.17
N LEU A 91 -6.35 -2.86 7.27
CA LEU A 91 -5.97 -1.45 7.25
C LEU A 91 -6.97 -0.57 7.99
N LEU A 92 -8.27 -0.82 7.88
CA LEU A 92 -9.28 0.04 8.53
C LEU A 92 -9.21 0.01 10.06
N PRO A 93 -9.05 -1.16 10.73
CA PRO A 93 -8.88 -1.21 12.19
C PRO A 93 -7.61 -0.49 12.66
N GLU A 94 -6.59 -0.43 11.81
CA GLU A 94 -5.34 0.29 12.04
C GLU A 94 -5.45 1.80 11.75
N GLY A 95 -6.65 2.33 11.52
CA GLY A 95 -6.89 3.76 11.33
C GLY A 95 -6.47 4.28 9.96
N TRP A 96 -6.33 3.41 8.96
CA TRP A 96 -6.22 3.84 7.57
C TRP A 96 -7.59 4.25 7.04
N GLY A 97 -7.63 5.30 6.22
CA GLY A 97 -8.82 5.71 5.48
C GLY A 97 -8.69 5.38 4.00
N GLU A 98 -9.79 5.11 3.32
CA GLU A 98 -9.79 4.89 1.87
C GLU A 98 -9.37 6.16 1.11
N VAL A 99 -8.61 5.97 0.02
CA VAL A 99 -8.31 7.00 -0.97
C VAL A 99 -9.44 7.01 -2.00
N ARG A 100 -10.34 7.99 -1.88
CA ARG A 100 -11.50 8.14 -2.77
C ARG A 100 -11.17 8.80 -4.11
N GLU A 101 -10.06 9.54 -4.17
CA GLU A 101 -9.68 10.37 -5.31
C GLU A 101 -8.64 9.68 -6.23
N LEU A 102 -8.75 8.37 -6.44
CA LEU A 102 -7.89 7.71 -7.42
C LEU A 102 -8.26 8.13 -8.86
N PRO A 103 -7.28 8.19 -9.78
CA PRO A 103 -7.54 8.64 -11.14
C PRO A 103 -8.41 7.63 -11.87
N THR A 104 -9.23 8.13 -12.81
CA THR A 104 -9.85 7.26 -13.81
C THR A 104 -8.75 6.58 -14.61
N LEU A 105 -8.84 5.25 -14.72
CA LEU A 105 -7.86 4.44 -15.40
C LEU A 105 -8.13 4.38 -16.92
N PRO A 106 -7.07 4.31 -17.75
CA PRO A 106 -7.20 4.42 -19.20
C PRO A 106 -7.89 3.21 -19.86
N SER A 107 -7.90 2.05 -19.20
CA SER A 107 -8.49 0.83 -19.75
C SER A 107 -9.76 0.43 -18.98
N ARG A 108 -10.82 0.06 -19.71
CA ARG A 108 -12.02 -0.60 -19.14
C ARG A 108 -11.72 -1.96 -18.47
N GLY A 109 -10.46 -2.38 -18.52
CA GLY A 109 -9.92 -3.60 -17.96
C GLY A 109 -8.98 -3.40 -16.82
N SER A 110 -8.95 -2.23 -16.18
CA SER A 110 -8.16 -2.02 -14.98
C SER A 110 -9.03 -1.57 -13.83
N TRP A 111 -8.55 -1.81 -12.62
CA TRP A 111 -9.18 -1.41 -11.38
C TRP A 111 -8.10 -0.94 -10.40
N ALA A 112 -8.48 -0.06 -9.48
CA ALA A 112 -7.62 0.36 -8.40
C ALA A 112 -8.43 0.70 -7.16
N PHE A 113 -7.83 0.45 -6.00
CA PHE A 113 -8.31 0.96 -4.71
C PHE A 113 -7.09 1.30 -3.84
N GLY A 114 -7.27 2.13 -2.82
CA GLY A 114 -6.15 2.56 -2.01
C GLY A 114 -6.55 3.08 -0.65
N TYR A 115 -5.55 3.26 0.20
CA TYR A 115 -5.65 3.61 1.59
C TYR A 115 -4.57 4.62 1.95
N ARG A 116 -4.87 5.49 2.91
CA ARG A 116 -3.95 6.48 3.46
C ARG A 116 -3.96 6.47 4.98
N LYS A 117 -2.80 6.71 5.59
CA LYS A 117 -2.65 6.96 7.03
C LYS A 117 -1.62 8.06 7.24
N GLY A 118 -2.08 9.27 7.57
CA GLY A 118 -1.23 10.46 7.61
C GLY A 118 -0.56 10.70 6.25
N LYS A 119 0.77 10.67 6.23
CA LYS A 119 1.57 10.86 5.01
C LYS A 119 1.75 9.59 4.16
N TYR A 120 1.37 8.43 4.69
CA TYR A 120 1.62 7.14 4.02
C TYR A 120 0.46 6.76 3.10
N VAL A 121 0.80 6.06 2.01
CA VAL A 121 -0.16 5.53 1.03
C VAL A 121 0.11 4.07 0.72
N PHE A 122 -0.98 3.34 0.49
CA PHE A 122 -0.99 1.98 -0.02
C PHE A 122 -2.10 1.87 -1.06
N ALA A 123 -1.75 1.65 -2.32
CA ALA A 123 -2.70 1.47 -3.41
C ALA A 123 -2.44 0.16 -4.13
N VAL A 124 -3.52 -0.52 -4.50
CA VAL A 124 -3.50 -1.75 -5.30
C VAL A 124 -4.10 -1.42 -6.64
N VAL A 125 -3.42 -1.82 -7.70
CA VAL A 125 -3.82 -1.65 -9.10
C VAL A 125 -3.76 -3.01 -9.76
N GLY A 126 -4.72 -3.34 -10.60
CA GLY A 126 -4.65 -4.59 -11.35
C GLY A 126 -5.49 -4.56 -12.61
N LEU A 127 -5.39 -5.65 -13.37
CA LEU A 127 -6.22 -5.87 -14.53
C LEU A 127 -7.41 -6.77 -14.21
N ASN A 128 -8.51 -6.56 -14.94
CA ASN A 128 -9.62 -7.47 -14.99
C ASN A 128 -9.25 -8.64 -15.91
N GLU A 129 -9.39 -9.86 -15.39
CA GLU A 129 -9.06 -11.11 -16.07
C GLU A 129 -9.65 -11.29 -17.46
N ARG A 130 -10.78 -10.64 -17.77
CA ARG A 130 -11.40 -10.75 -19.10
C ARG A 130 -10.53 -10.15 -20.21
N TYR A 131 -9.51 -9.36 -19.86
CA TYR A 131 -8.57 -8.74 -20.80
C TYR A 131 -7.18 -9.40 -20.79
N VAL A 132 -7.02 -10.50 -20.06
CA VAL A 132 -5.77 -11.23 -19.93
C VAL A 132 -6.01 -12.64 -20.46
N GLN A 133 -5.11 -13.14 -21.31
CA GLN A 133 -5.27 -14.48 -21.91
C GLN A 133 -4.64 -15.56 -21.03
N GLU A 134 -3.71 -15.16 -20.18
CA GLU A 134 -2.97 -15.98 -19.24
C GLU A 134 -3.86 -16.47 -18.07
N ASP A 135 -3.37 -17.49 -17.36
CA ASP A 135 -4.01 -18.08 -16.17
C ASP A 135 -3.88 -17.20 -14.92
N ARG A 136 -3.05 -16.17 -15.00
CA ARG A 136 -2.85 -15.15 -13.97
C ARG A 136 -3.01 -13.78 -14.56
N VAL A 137 -3.24 -12.80 -13.70
CA VAL A 137 -3.36 -11.39 -14.05
C VAL A 137 -2.36 -10.57 -13.25
N PRO A 138 -1.79 -9.51 -13.82
CA PRO A 138 -0.88 -8.65 -13.09
C PRO A 138 -1.66 -7.87 -12.02
N MET A 139 -1.02 -7.75 -10.86
CA MET A 139 -1.45 -6.89 -9.76
C MET A 139 -0.23 -6.17 -9.20
N ASN A 140 -0.39 -4.88 -8.97
CA ASN A 140 0.67 -4.00 -8.56
C ASN A 140 0.30 -3.29 -7.26
N VAL A 141 1.27 -3.18 -6.36
CA VAL A 141 1.15 -2.37 -5.14
C VAL A 141 2.02 -1.13 -5.28
N LEU A 142 1.40 0.03 -5.09
CA LEU A 142 2.04 1.33 -5.04
C LEU A 142 2.03 1.82 -3.60
N THR A 143 3.20 1.98 -2.99
CA THR A 143 3.29 2.34 -1.57
C THR A 143 4.59 3.06 -1.22
N ASP A 144 4.52 3.96 -0.25
CA ASP A 144 5.68 4.63 0.34
C ASP A 144 6.06 4.07 1.72
N LEU A 145 5.37 3.01 2.17
CA LEU A 145 5.70 2.29 3.39
C LEU A 145 7.11 1.68 3.28
N PRO A 146 7.88 1.64 4.37
CA PRO A 146 9.20 1.01 4.37
C PRO A 146 9.07 -0.49 4.07
N ASP A 147 10.10 -1.04 3.42
CA ASP A 147 10.20 -2.50 3.33
C ASP A 147 10.41 -3.06 4.74
N PRO A 148 9.86 -4.24 5.05
CA PRO A 148 10.24 -4.94 6.27
C PRO A 148 11.76 -5.12 6.27
N PRO A 149 12.42 -5.03 7.44
CA PRO A 149 13.86 -5.24 7.53
C PRO A 149 14.23 -6.57 6.86
N ALA A 150 15.27 -6.56 6.03
CA ALA A 150 15.80 -7.76 5.41
C ALA A 150 16.11 -8.78 6.51
N ARG A 151 15.57 -9.98 6.37
CA ARG A 151 15.84 -11.10 7.28
C ARG A 151 17.12 -11.80 6.87
#